data_AF-A0A1V2ACP4-F1
#
_entry.id   AF-A0A1V2ACP4-F1
#
_cell.length_a   1.000
_cell.length_b   1.000
_cell.length_c   1.000
_cell.angle_alpha   90.00
_cell.angle_beta   90.00
_cell.angle_gamma   90.00
#
_symmetry.space_group_name_H-M   'P 1'
#
loop_
_entity.id
_entity.type
_entity.pdbx_description
1 polymer ?
#
loop_
_entity_poly.entity_id
_entity_poly.type
_entity_poly.pdbx_seq_one_letter_code
_entity_poly.pdbx_strand_id
1 'polypeptide(L)'
;MCVLCNGSVLQVHWTDRKTKNLSQSTMQKAGETQRSRMRERHIRIRQSNKILSVYGLKLSDWTGSKYILTDKKGRTEIVQDLGVLWTIVEKLLGTPIDPLDPKLMNELLPESTRIGEEDKWEKNEK
;
A
#
# COMPACT_ATOMS: atom_id res chain seq x y z
N MET A 1 -7.31 -23.73 16.67
CA MET A 1 -5.87 -23.64 16.32
C MET A 1 -5.59 -24.77 15.35
N CYS A 2 -5.21 -24.48 14.10
CA CYS A 2 -4.81 -25.49 13.12
C CYS A 2 -3.49 -25.06 12.47
N VAL A 3 -2.52 -25.96 12.48
CA VAL A 3 -1.14 -25.80 12.00
C VAL A 3 -1.03 -26.04 10.47
N LEU A 4 -2.12 -26.39 9.79
CA LEU A 4 -2.09 -26.85 8.39
C LEU A 4 -2.55 -25.83 7.33
N CYS A 5 -3.03 -24.63 7.71
CA CYS A 5 -3.20 -23.52 6.73
C CYS A 5 -1.87 -22.80 6.40
N ASN A 6 -0.74 -23.34 6.86
CA ASN A 6 0.57 -22.67 6.94
C ASN A 6 1.39 -22.70 5.63
N GLY A 7 0.84 -23.20 4.52
CA GLY A 7 1.57 -23.29 3.24
C GLY A 7 2.03 -21.93 2.68
N SER A 8 1.31 -20.85 2.99
CA SER A 8 1.66 -19.49 2.52
C SER A 8 2.53 -18.70 3.51
N VAL A 9 2.68 -19.14 4.76
CA VAL A 9 3.38 -18.36 5.80
C VAL A 9 4.90 -18.43 5.65
N LEU A 10 5.41 -19.47 4.98
CA LEU A 10 6.85 -19.68 4.79
C LEU A 10 7.43 -18.92 3.57
N GLN A 11 6.58 -18.42 2.68
CA GLN A 11 6.98 -17.65 1.50
C GLN A 11 6.61 -16.17 1.72
N VAL A 12 7.49 -15.43 2.40
CA VAL A 12 7.30 -13.98 2.57
C VAL A 12 7.50 -13.30 1.22
N HIS A 13 6.42 -12.78 0.64
CA HIS A 13 6.44 -12.04 -0.62
C HIS A 13 7.39 -10.82 -0.51
N TRP A 14 8.03 -10.42 -1.61
CA TRP A 14 9.03 -9.36 -1.60
C TRP A 14 8.48 -8.03 -1.07
N THR A 15 7.18 -7.75 -1.29
CA THR A 15 6.51 -6.54 -0.75
C THR A 15 6.26 -6.60 0.76
N ASP A 16 6.30 -7.80 1.37
CA ASP A 16 6.17 -7.99 2.83
C ASP A 16 7.56 -8.09 3.51
N ARG A 17 8.63 -8.30 2.74
CA ARG A 17 9.98 -8.44 3.28
C ARG A 17 10.48 -7.12 3.87
N LYS A 18 10.89 -7.13 5.14
CA LYS A 18 11.68 -6.03 5.71
C LYS A 18 13.13 -6.10 5.21
N THR A 19 13.68 -4.97 4.79
CA THR A 19 15.13 -4.76 4.81
C THR A 19 15.53 -4.50 6.27
N LYS A 20 15.99 -5.53 6.98
CA LYS A 20 16.65 -5.28 8.27
C LYS A 20 18.01 -4.67 7.97
N ASN A 21 18.29 -3.48 8.52
CA ASN A 21 19.67 -3.11 8.79
C ASN A 21 20.27 -4.24 9.65
N LEU A 22 21.36 -4.85 9.18
CA LEU A 22 21.95 -6.09 9.70
C LEU A 22 22.39 -6.04 11.18
N SER A 23 22.27 -4.90 11.85
CA SER A 23 22.81 -4.69 13.21
C SER A 23 21.93 -5.19 14.34
N GLN A 24 20.66 -5.55 14.12
CA GLN A 24 19.77 -5.98 15.21
C GLN A 24 19.77 -7.51 15.40
N SER A 25 20.94 -8.01 15.79
CA SER A 25 21.12 -9.28 16.48
C SER A 25 20.68 -9.12 17.93
N THR A 26 19.42 -9.48 18.22
CA THR A 26 19.02 -9.83 19.58
C THR A 26 17.75 -10.66 19.51
N MET A 27 17.70 -11.71 20.32
CA MET A 27 16.61 -12.68 20.47
C MET A 27 15.24 -12.00 20.50
N GLN A 28 14.59 -11.83 19.34
CA GLN A 28 13.24 -11.28 19.28
C GLN A 28 12.29 -12.37 19.78
N LYS A 29 11.59 -12.11 20.89
CA LYS A 29 10.52 -13.00 21.36
C LYS A 29 9.54 -13.24 20.21
N ALA A 30 9.09 -14.48 20.00
CA ALA A 30 8.22 -14.84 18.88
C ALA A 30 6.99 -13.91 18.75
N GLY A 31 6.42 -13.46 19.87
CA GLY A 31 5.31 -12.51 19.91
C GLY A 31 5.64 -11.07 19.45
N GLU A 32 6.84 -10.56 19.73
CA GLU A 32 7.25 -9.21 19.26
C GLU A 32 7.43 -9.19 17.75
N THR A 33 7.96 -10.28 17.19
CA THR A 33 8.10 -10.45 15.74
C THR A 33 6.73 -10.44 15.06
N GLN A 34 5.73 -11.13 15.63
CA GLN A 34 4.35 -11.13 15.12
C GLN A 34 3.71 -9.74 15.19
N ARG A 35 3.81 -9.04 16.34
CA ARG A 35 3.25 -7.69 16.50
C ARG A 35 3.90 -6.69 15.53
N SER A 36 5.22 -6.77 15.36
CA SER A 36 5.94 -5.89 14.42
C SER A 36 5.50 -6.11 12.97
N ARG A 37 5.32 -7.38 12.55
CA ARG A 37 4.80 -7.71 11.22
C ARG A 37 3.39 -7.18 10.99
N MET A 38 2.49 -7.35 11.97
CA MET A 38 1.12 -6.84 11.85
C MET A 38 1.07 -5.31 11.75
N ARG A 39 1.90 -4.60 12.54
CA ARG A 39 2.01 -3.15 12.49
C ARG A 39 2.43 -2.67 11.09
N GLU A 40 3.44 -3.30 10.50
CA GLU A 40 3.89 -2.95 9.15
C GLU A 40 2.85 -3.24 8.09
N ARG A 41 2.19 -4.39 8.19
CA ARG A 41 1.07 -4.71 7.31
C ARG A 41 0.01 -3.61 7.34
N HIS A 42 -0.36 -3.14 8.53
CA HIS A 42 -1.31 -2.01 8.67
C HIS A 42 -0.78 -0.70 8.09
N ILE A 43 0.52 -0.41 8.24
CA ILE A 43 1.14 0.78 7.62
C ILE A 43 1.03 0.71 6.09
N ARG A 44 1.34 -0.45 5.49
CA ARG A 44 1.23 -0.66 4.05
C ARG A 44 -0.21 -0.54 3.56
N ILE A 45 -1.17 -1.11 4.31
CA ILE A 45 -2.61 -0.95 4.02
C ILE A 45 -2.98 0.55 4.03
N ARG A 46 -2.55 1.29 5.06
CA ARG A 46 -2.85 2.72 5.18
C ARG A 46 -2.25 3.51 4.01
N GLN A 47 -1.02 3.21 3.60
CA GLN A 47 -0.38 3.86 2.45
C GLN A 47 -1.10 3.54 1.15
N SER A 48 -1.40 2.26 0.90
CA SER A 48 -2.13 1.82 -0.29
C SER A 48 -3.51 2.47 -0.38
N ASN A 49 -4.20 2.59 0.76
CA ASN A 49 -5.52 3.21 0.83
C ASN A 49 -5.54 4.70 0.51
N LYS A 50 -4.42 5.43 0.61
CA LYS A 50 -4.35 6.83 0.13
C LYS A 50 -4.56 6.93 -1.37
N ILE A 51 -4.07 5.93 -2.11
CA ILE A 51 -4.19 5.86 -3.57
C ILE A 51 -5.55 5.26 -3.92
N LEU A 52 -5.89 4.12 -3.31
CA LEU A 52 -7.14 3.40 -3.61
C LEU A 52 -8.40 4.23 -3.32
N SER A 53 -8.35 5.16 -2.36
CA SER A 53 -9.48 6.04 -2.07
C SER A 53 -9.89 6.92 -3.26
N VAL A 54 -8.94 7.32 -4.10
CA VAL A 54 -9.19 8.10 -5.33
C VAL A 54 -10.07 7.31 -6.29
N TYR A 55 -9.87 6.00 -6.34
CA TYR A 55 -10.65 5.05 -7.15
C TYR A 55 -11.90 4.52 -6.43
N GLY A 56 -12.17 4.97 -5.20
CA GLY A 56 -13.30 4.49 -4.39
C GLY A 56 -13.15 3.05 -3.90
N LEU A 57 -11.92 2.56 -3.80
CA LEU A 57 -11.59 1.22 -3.33
C LEU A 57 -10.96 1.28 -1.93
N LYS A 58 -11.10 0.19 -1.18
CA LYS A 58 -10.55 0.07 0.16
C LYS A 58 -9.91 -1.30 0.36
N LEU A 59 -8.65 -1.30 0.77
CA LEU A 59 -7.90 -2.47 1.19
C LEU A 59 -8.01 -2.66 2.71
N SER A 60 -8.20 -3.89 3.17
CA SER A 60 -8.16 -4.28 4.58
C SER A 60 -7.41 -5.59 4.78
N ASP A 61 -7.00 -5.85 6.02
CA ASP A 61 -6.35 -7.11 6.38
C ASP A 61 -7.34 -8.28 6.33
N TRP A 62 -6.87 -9.42 5.83
CA TRP A 62 -7.59 -10.68 5.88
C TRP A 62 -6.74 -11.75 6.58
N THR A 63 -7.10 -12.04 7.84
CA THR A 63 -6.48 -13.09 8.66
C THR A 63 -4.96 -12.96 8.84
N GLY A 64 -4.41 -11.75 8.71
CA GLY A 64 -2.99 -11.46 8.88
C GLY A 64 -2.05 -12.04 7.81
N SER A 65 -2.59 -12.62 6.73
CA SER A 65 -1.80 -13.28 5.68
C SER A 65 -2.14 -12.78 4.28
N LYS A 66 -3.40 -12.43 4.03
CA LYS A 66 -3.90 -11.90 2.77
C LYS A 66 -4.51 -10.52 2.99
N TYR A 67 -4.92 -9.89 1.91
CA TYR A 67 -5.71 -8.67 1.95
C TYR A 67 -7.09 -8.93 1.33
N ILE A 68 -8.03 -8.08 1.66
CA ILE A 68 -9.34 -8.02 1.00
C ILE A 68 -9.53 -6.62 0.45
N LEU A 69 -9.88 -6.53 -0.83
CA LEU A 69 -10.16 -5.29 -1.54
C LEU A 69 -11.67 -5.16 -1.70
N THR A 70 -12.22 -4.01 -1.33
CA THR A 70 -13.66 -3.74 -1.36
C THR A 70 -13.96 -2.47 -2.16
N ASP A 71 -14.98 -2.54 -3.01
CA ASP A 71 -15.56 -1.41 -3.74
C ASP A 71 -16.67 -0.72 -2.93
N LYS A 72 -16.94 0.56 -3.20
CA LYS A 72 -18.10 1.30 -2.69
C LYS A 72 -19.44 0.60 -2.97
N LYS A 73 -19.50 -0.22 -4.02
CA LYS A 73 -20.66 -1.05 -4.39
C LYS A 73 -20.79 -2.34 -3.56
N GLY A 74 -19.87 -2.61 -2.62
CA GLY A 74 -19.86 -3.80 -1.78
C GLY A 74 -19.25 -5.05 -2.41
N ARG A 75 -18.72 -4.96 -3.64
CA ARG A 75 -17.96 -6.05 -4.27
C ARG A 75 -16.63 -6.24 -3.54
N THR A 76 -16.27 -7.48 -3.26
CA THR A 76 -15.03 -7.83 -2.55
C THR A 76 -14.21 -8.86 -3.33
N GLU A 77 -12.90 -8.68 -3.32
CA GLU A 77 -11.94 -9.62 -3.94
C GLU A 77 -10.78 -9.87 -2.97
N ILE A 78 -10.32 -11.12 -2.90
CA ILE A 78 -9.18 -11.52 -2.06
C ILE A 78 -7.89 -11.21 -2.84
N VAL A 79 -7.01 -10.46 -2.21
CA VAL A 79 -5.69 -10.08 -2.74
C VAL A 79 -4.63 -10.88 -1.99
N GLN A 80 -3.83 -11.68 -2.69
CA GLN A 80 -2.83 -12.54 -2.05
C GLN A 80 -1.69 -11.73 -1.44
N ASP A 81 -1.19 -10.75 -2.18
CA ASP A 81 -0.10 -9.86 -1.81
C ASP A 81 -0.20 -8.53 -2.58
N LEU A 82 0.64 -7.57 -2.25
CA LEU A 82 0.62 -6.25 -2.89
C LEU A 82 1.14 -6.25 -4.34
N GLY A 83 1.81 -7.31 -4.79
CA GLY A 83 2.28 -7.45 -6.16
C GLY A 83 1.12 -7.67 -7.15
N VAL A 84 0.12 -8.44 -6.75
CA VAL A 84 -1.09 -8.68 -7.57
C VAL A 84 -2.20 -7.65 -7.36
N LEU A 85 -2.02 -6.70 -6.42
CA LEU A 85 -3.04 -5.73 -6.05
C LEU A 85 -3.56 -4.94 -7.25
N TRP A 86 -2.67 -4.34 -8.04
CA TRP A 86 -3.05 -3.44 -9.12
C TRP A 86 -3.82 -4.14 -10.23
N THR A 87 -3.44 -5.36 -10.58
CA THR A 87 -4.19 -6.19 -11.54
C THR A 87 -5.62 -6.44 -11.08
N ILE A 88 -5.83 -6.70 -9.77
CA ILE A 88 -7.16 -6.90 -9.20
C ILE A 88 -7.96 -5.60 -9.18
N VAL A 89 -7.28 -4.48 -8.91
CA VAL A 89 -7.90 -3.15 -8.97
C VAL A 89 -8.41 -2.85 -10.37
N GLU A 90 -7.59 -3.01 -11.41
CA GLU A 90 -7.97 -2.79 -12.80
C GLU A 90 -9.14 -3.69 -13.22
N LYS A 91 -9.14 -4.95 -12.78
CA LYS A 91 -10.26 -5.89 -12.98
C LYS A 91 -11.57 -5.37 -12.36
N LEU A 92 -11.52 -4.81 -11.14
CA LEU A 92 -12.71 -4.30 -10.45
C LEU A 92 -13.24 -3.00 -11.06
N LEU A 93 -12.34 -2.14 -11.54
CA LEU A 93 -12.67 -0.88 -12.20
C LEU A 93 -13.13 -1.10 -13.66
N GLY A 94 -12.64 -2.16 -14.31
CA GLY A 94 -12.90 -2.44 -15.73
C GLY A 94 -12.09 -1.55 -16.68
N THR A 95 -11.15 -0.78 -16.15
CA THR A 95 -10.29 0.15 -16.91
C THR A 95 -8.86 0.05 -16.39
N PRO A 96 -7.85 0.20 -17.28
CA PRO A 96 -6.46 0.27 -16.85
C PRO A 96 -6.22 1.50 -15.96
N ILE A 97 -5.27 1.40 -15.03
CA ILE A 97 -4.89 2.53 -14.19
C ILE A 97 -3.71 3.25 -14.83
N ASP A 98 -3.84 4.56 -14.98
CA ASP A 98 -2.72 5.44 -15.27
C ASP A 98 -2.07 5.92 -13.94
N PRO A 99 -0.83 5.50 -13.64
CA PRO A 99 -0.12 5.94 -12.43
C PRO A 99 0.25 7.44 -12.46
N LEU A 100 0.20 8.07 -13.64
CA LEU A 100 0.48 9.49 -13.85
C LEU A 100 -0.79 10.31 -14.13
N ASP A 101 -1.97 9.77 -13.82
CA ASP A 101 -3.24 10.49 -13.96
C ASP A 101 -3.14 11.85 -13.20
N PRO A 102 -3.33 13.00 -13.89
CA PRO A 102 -3.31 14.31 -13.25
C PRO A 102 -4.25 14.42 -12.05
N LYS A 103 -5.41 13.74 -12.11
CA LYS A 103 -6.35 13.72 -10.99
C LYS A 103 -5.78 13.00 -9.78
N LEU A 104 -5.09 11.88 -10.01
CA LEU A 104 -4.39 11.15 -8.96
C LEU A 104 -3.26 11.99 -8.36
N MET A 105 -2.46 12.64 -9.22
CA MET A 105 -1.35 13.49 -8.77
C MET A 105 -1.82 14.66 -7.91
N ASN A 106 -2.92 15.31 -8.28
CA ASN A 106 -3.48 16.44 -7.53
C ASN A 106 -3.93 16.05 -6.11
N GLU A 107 -4.45 14.83 -5.94
CA GLU A 107 -4.88 14.29 -4.63
C GLU A 107 -3.70 13.85 -3.75
N LEU A 108 -2.61 13.35 -4.35
CA LEU A 108 -1.47 12.81 -3.61
C LEU A 108 -0.38 13.83 -3.30
N LEU A 109 -0.19 14.83 -4.16
CA LEU A 109 0.89 15.80 -4.02
C LEU A 109 0.52 16.90 -3.02
N PRO A 110 1.40 17.21 -2.06
CA PRO A 110 1.20 18.35 -1.18
C PRO A 110 1.25 19.66 -1.99
N GLU A 111 0.48 20.65 -1.52
CA GLU A 111 0.32 21.98 -2.10
C GLU A 111 1.65 22.59 -2.59
N SER A 112 2.72 22.41 -1.81
CA SER A 112 4.07 22.95 -2.05
C SER A 112 4.79 22.40 -3.28
N THR A 113 4.28 21.32 -3.90
CA THR A 113 4.89 20.65 -5.06
C THR A 113 4.16 20.96 -6.36
N ARG A 114 3.05 21.73 -6.31
CA ARG A 114 2.37 22.18 -7.52
C ARG A 114 3.21 23.33 -8.09
N ILE A 115 4.08 22.98 -9.02
CA ILE A 115 4.92 23.94 -9.74
C ILE A 115 3.95 24.93 -10.41
N GLY A 116 3.94 26.12 -9.84
CA GLY A 116 2.99 27.19 -10.10
C GLY A 116 3.40 28.43 -9.31
N GLU A 117 4.69 28.76 -9.35
CA GLU A 117 5.22 30.05 -8.90
C GLU A 117 6.42 30.42 -9.81
N GLU A 118 6.18 30.44 -11.14
CA GLU A 118 7.16 30.95 -12.12
C GLU A 118 7.23 32.50 -12.14
N ASP A 119 6.39 33.21 -11.36
CA ASP A 119 6.28 34.68 -11.41
C ASP A 119 7.20 35.46 -10.44
N LYS A 120 8.25 34.83 -9.89
CA LYS A 120 9.12 35.50 -8.88
C LYS A 120 10.56 35.77 -9.29
N TRP A 121 11.03 35.31 -10.45
CA TRP A 121 12.43 35.51 -10.85
C TRP A 121 12.68 36.81 -11.63
N GLU A 122 11.67 37.42 -12.27
CA GLU A 122 11.87 38.64 -13.09
C GLU A 122 11.88 39.97 -12.32
N LYS A 123 11.61 39.99 -11.01
CA LYS A 123 11.48 41.25 -10.23
C LYS A 123 12.75 41.73 -9.51
N ASN A 124 13.88 41.02 -9.63
CA ASN A 124 15.13 41.37 -8.96
C ASN A 124 16.26 41.82 -9.91
N GLU A 125 15.96 42.18 -11.16
CA GLU A 125 16.95 42.64 -12.13
C GLU A 125 16.70 44.08 -12.64
N LYS A 126 16.22 44.97 -11.76
CA LYS A 126 16.20 46.42 -12.00
C LYS A 126 16.69 47.21 -10.80
#